data_AF-A0A2P8N9D2-F1
#
_entry.id   AF-A0A2P8N9D2-F1
#
_cell.length_a   1.000
_cell.length_b   1.000
_cell.length_c   1.000
_cell.angle_alpha   90.00
_cell.angle_beta   90.00
_cell.angle_gamma   90.00
#
_symmetry.space_group_name_H-M   'P 1'
#
loop_
_entity.id
_entity.type
_entity.pdbx_description
1 polymer ?
#
loop_
_entity_poly.entity_id
_entity_poly.type
_entity_poly.pdbx_seq_one_letter_code
_entity_poly.pdbx_strand_id
1 'polypeptide(L)' 'MKRHWDINPLPPPEGSDDQGPDPFSAYLLLAFVVVAPLIYFGPQLRTIEAWIVKAYSTLEGWLIPIRDWFVGFVA' A
#
# COMPACT_ATOMS: atom_id res chain seq x y z
N MET A 1 -13.08 -46.48 -14.41
CA MET A 1 -14.36 -45.95 -14.94
C MET A 1 -14.22 -44.45 -15.07
N LYS A 2 -14.12 -43.91 -16.29
CA LYS A 2 -14.11 -42.46 -16.52
C LYS A 2 -15.52 -41.95 -16.22
N ARG A 3 -15.64 -40.95 -15.37
CA ARG A 3 -16.95 -40.42 -14.97
C ARG A 3 -17.50 -39.62 -16.16
N HIS A 4 -18.80 -39.69 -16.42
CA HIS A 4 -19.38 -39.12 -17.66
C HIS A 4 -19.12 -37.61 -17.82
N TRP A 5 -18.87 -36.91 -16.71
CA TRP A 5 -18.58 -35.47 -16.71
C TRP A 5 -17.20 -35.10 -17.26
N ASP A 6 -16.25 -36.07 -17.37
CA ASP A 6 -14.97 -35.86 -18.07
C ASP A 6 -15.15 -35.86 -19.60
N ILE A 7 -16.23 -36.46 -20.10
CA ILE A 7 -16.47 -36.66 -21.55
C ILE A 7 -17.36 -35.54 -22.11
N ASN A 8 -18.21 -34.95 -21.28
CA ASN A 8 -19.04 -33.82 -21.66
C ASN A 8 -19.27 -32.92 -20.45
N PRO A 9 -18.40 -31.92 -20.20
CA PRO A 9 -18.65 -30.95 -19.14
C PRO A 9 -19.97 -30.23 -19.43
N LEU A 10 -20.86 -30.19 -18.44
CA LEU A 10 -22.08 -29.41 -18.54
C LEU A 10 -21.71 -27.94 -18.79
N PRO A 11 -22.50 -27.19 -19.59
CA PRO A 11 -22.28 -25.76 -19.71
C PRO A 11 -22.31 -25.14 -18.30
N PRO A 12 -21.43 -24.15 -18.03
CA PRO A 12 -21.48 -23.44 -16.77
C PRO A 12 -22.91 -22.93 -16.53
N PRO A 13 -23.40 -22.96 -15.27
CA PRO A 13 -24.75 -22.51 -14.97
C PRO A 13 -25.00 -21.12 -15.54
N GLU A 14 -26.17 -20.90 -16.13
CA GLU A 14 -26.57 -19.55 -16.57
C GLU A 14 -26.53 -18.60 -15.36
N GLY A 15 -25.65 -17.59 -15.43
CA GLY A 15 -25.40 -16.68 -14.33
C GLY A 15 -24.19 -17.01 -13.45
N SER A 16 -23.34 -17.98 -13.81
CA SER A 16 -21.97 -18.05 -13.28
C SER A 16 -21.09 -16.95 -13.90
N ASP A 17 -21.57 -15.71 -13.88
CA ASP A 17 -20.69 -14.56 -13.89
C ASP A 17 -19.97 -14.57 -12.54
N ASP A 18 -18.90 -15.38 -12.45
CA ASP A 18 -17.76 -15.14 -11.54
C ASP A 18 -17.03 -13.85 -11.98
N GLN A 19 -17.79 -12.86 -12.43
CA GLN A 19 -17.31 -11.56 -12.80
C GLN A 19 -17.15 -10.85 -11.46
N GLY A 20 -15.92 -10.92 -10.93
CA GLY A 20 -15.52 -10.18 -9.75
C GLY A 20 -15.89 -8.70 -9.85
N PRO A 21 -15.71 -7.91 -8.77
CA PRO A 21 -16.19 -6.54 -8.72
C PRO A 21 -15.82 -5.79 -9.99
N ASP A 22 -16.81 -5.15 -10.62
CA ASP A 22 -16.56 -4.39 -11.83
C ASP A 22 -15.43 -3.36 -11.56
N PRO A 23 -14.66 -2.97 -12.58
CA PRO A 23 -13.48 -2.13 -12.38
C PRO A 23 -13.77 -0.86 -11.56
N PHE A 24 -14.94 -0.25 -11.75
CA PHE A 24 -15.33 0.95 -11.02
C PHE A 24 -15.58 0.66 -9.53
N SER A 25 -16.32 -0.40 -9.22
CA SER A 25 -16.50 -0.88 -7.84
C SER A 25 -15.19 -1.28 -7.18
N ALA A 26 -14.27 -1.91 -7.92
CA ALA A 26 -12.94 -2.24 -7.41
C ALA A 26 -12.14 -0.98 -7.04
N TYR A 27 -12.20 0.07 -7.87
CA TYR A 27 -11.56 1.36 -7.56
C TYR A 27 -12.18 2.05 -6.35
N LEU A 28 -13.50 2.03 -6.20
CA LEU A 28 -14.18 2.59 -5.03
C LEU A 28 -13.78 1.85 -3.75
N LEU A 29 -13.69 0.53 -3.80
CA LEU A 29 -13.31 -0.29 -2.67
C LEU A 29 -11.84 -0.06 -2.29
N LEU A 30 -10.95 0.07 -3.29
CA LEU A 30 -9.56 0.48 -3.07
C LEU A 30 -9.48 1.87 -2.43
N ALA A 31 -10.22 2.84 -2.95
CA ALA A 31 -10.26 4.19 -2.41
C ALA A 31 -10.74 4.19 -0.95
N PHE A 32 -11.77 3.40 -0.64
CA PHE A 32 -12.26 3.25 0.73
C PHE A 32 -11.21 2.61 1.65
N VAL A 33 -10.58 1.53 1.21
CA VAL A 33 -9.52 0.83 1.97
C VAL A 33 -8.32 1.74 2.24
N VAL A 34 -8.02 2.69 1.35
CA VAL A 34 -6.94 3.66 1.57
C VAL A 34 -7.42 4.81 2.46
N VAL A 35 -8.53 5.45 2.12
CA VAL A 35 -8.98 6.70 2.75
C VAL A 35 -9.57 6.48 4.14
N ALA A 36 -10.31 5.39 4.37
CA ALA A 36 -10.96 5.16 5.66
C ALA A 36 -9.96 4.99 6.82
N PRO A 37 -8.86 4.22 6.69
CA PRO A 37 -7.81 4.18 7.71
C PRO A 37 -7.11 5.53 7.89
N LEU A 38 -6.88 6.27 6.82
CA LEU A 38 -6.28 7.61 6.87
C LEU A 38 -7.11 8.58 7.73
N ILE A 39 -8.44 8.52 7.62
CA ILE A 39 -9.36 9.32 8.42
C ILE A 39 -9.43 8.78 9.86
N TYR A 40 -9.63 7.47 10.02
CA TYR A 40 -9.83 6.84 11.33
C TYR A 40 -8.59 6.95 12.23
N PHE A 41 -7.41 6.68 11.68
CA PHE A 41 -6.14 6.74 12.40
C PHE A 41 -5.44 8.09 12.30
N GLY A 42 -6.12 9.15 11.84
CA GLY A 42 -5.53 10.48 11.63
C GLY A 42 -4.65 10.99 12.78
N PRO A 43 -5.06 10.90 14.06
CA PRO A 43 -4.23 11.28 15.20
C PRO A 43 -2.95 10.44 15.35
N GLN A 44 -3.02 9.12 15.13
CA GLN A 44 -1.83 8.26 15.16
C GLN A 44 -0.91 8.53 13.99
N LEU A 45 -1.46 8.78 12.80
CA LEU A 45 -0.68 9.14 11.60
C LEU A 45 0.10 10.43 11.81
N ARG A 46 -0.51 11.45 12.42
CA ARG A 46 0.18 12.69 12.78
C ARG A 46 1.31 12.48 13.79
N THR A 47 1.14 11.52 14.69
CA THR A 47 2.18 11.15 15.66
C THR A 47 3.36 10.47 14.97
N ILE A 48 3.07 9.56 14.04
CA ILE A 48 4.07 8.88 13.22
C ILE A 48 4.81 9.89 12.33
N GLU A 49 4.10 10.83 11.72
CA GLU A 49 4.68 11.91 10.92
C GLU A 49 5.67 12.73 11.75
N ALA A 50 5.28 13.19 12.94
CA ALA A 50 6.16 13.94 13.84
C ALA A 50 7.40 13.12 14.24
N TRP A 51 7.24 11.82 14.47
CA TRP A 51 8.35 10.91 14.75
C TRP A 51 9.32 10.78 13.57
N ILE A 52 8.81 10.64 12.35
CA ILE A 52 9.61 10.54 11.13
C ILE A 52 10.37 11.85 10.90
N VAL A 53 9.70 12.99 10.99
CA VAL A 53 10.34 14.32 10.83
C VAL A 53 11.46 14.49 11.85
N LYS A 54 11.21 14.12 13.11
CA LYS A 54 12.22 14.21 14.17
C LYS A 54 13.40 13.25 13.93
N ALA A 55 13.15 12.05 13.44
CA ALA A 55 14.21 11.10 13.09
C ALA A 55 15.07 11.64 11.95
N TYR A 56 14.44 12.18 10.90
CA TYR A 56 15.13 12.80 9.78
C TYR A 56 15.99 13.99 10.23
N SER A 57 15.42 14.92 10.99
CA SER A 57 16.17 16.09 11.48
C SER A 57 17.34 15.70 12.38
N THR A 58 17.17 14.63 13.17
CA THR A 58 18.25 14.10 14.02
C THR A 58 19.38 13.53 13.16
N LEU A 59 19.06 12.72 12.16
CA LEU A 59 20.06 12.18 11.23
C LEU A 59 20.78 13.28 10.46
N GLU A 60 20.04 14.29 10.00
CA GLU A 60 20.61 15.45 9.32
C GLU A 60 21.59 16.20 10.25
N GLY A 61 21.19 16.45 11.50
CA GLY A 61 22.05 17.07 12.51
C GLY A 61 23.32 16.27 12.83
N TRP A 62 23.28 14.95 12.70
CA TRP A 62 24.46 14.08 12.84
C TRP A 62 25.35 14.09 11.59
N LEU A 63 24.76 14.20 10.41
CA LEU A 63 25.48 14.19 9.14
C LEU A 63 26.12 15.54 8.79
N ILE A 64 25.51 16.67 9.19
CA ILE A 64 26.05 18.02 8.99
C ILE A 64 27.51 18.16 9.46
N PRO A 65 27.90 17.81 10.71
CA PRO A 65 29.27 17.96 11.15
C PRO A 65 30.25 17.04 10.38
N ILE A 66 29.80 15.86 9.94
CA ILE A 66 30.61 14.95 9.12
C ILE A 66 30.83 15.56 7.73
N ARG A 67 29.77 16.09 7.11
CA ARG A 67 29.83 16.78 5.82
C ARG A 67 30.74 18.00 5.90
N ASP A 68 30.56 18.83 6.92
CA ASP A 68 31.33 20.06 7.09
C ASP A 68 32.80 19.76 7.38
N TRP A 69 33.10 18.68 8.11
CA TRP A 69 34.47 18.19 8.27
C TRP A 69 35.08 17.72 6.93
N PHE A 70 34.32 17.00 6.11
CA PHE A 70 34.80 16.51 4.81
C PHE A 70 35.01 17.65 3.80
N VAL A 71 34.09 18.62 3.74
CA VAL A 71 34.20 19.81 2.88
C VAL A 71 35.32 20.72 3.36
N GLY A 72 35.47 20.91 4.67
CA GLY A 72 36.57 21.67 5.27
C GLY A 72 37.94 21.00 5.15
N PHE A 73 38.00 19.69 4.89
CA PHE A 73 39.23 18.95 4.61
C PHE A 73 39.63 19.00 3.12
N VAL A 74 38.67 19.24 2.22
CA VAL A 74 38.87 19.30 0.76
C VAL A 74 39.13 20.74 0.27
N ALA A 75 38.82 21.76 1.08
CA ALA A 75 39.12 23.18 0.82
C ALA A 75 40.51 23.58 1.34
#